data_AF-A0A822B8I3-F1
#
_entry.id   AF-A0A822B8I3-F1
#
_cell.length_a   1.000
_cell.length_b   1.000
_cell.length_c   1.000
_cell.angle_alpha   90.00
_cell.angle_beta   90.00
_cell.angle_gamma   90.00
#
_symmetry.space_group_name_H-M   'P 1'
#
loop_
_entity.id
_entity.type
_entity.pdbx_description
1 polymer ?
#
loop_
_entity_poly.entity_id
_entity_poly.type
_entity_poly.pdbx_seq_one_letter_code
_entity_poly.pdbx_strand_id
1 'polypeptide(L)'
;YGSCSQYGTSYRSVPRSYIPPTCSGRTQLCKEVLNDHCVLFPTFTDESSSVAAKKSVFEEHMYKIEDERFELDIVMEVNLSAIRALESVQLHMNSLTSEQLNNFQLDDQLGGQSTFTQRQAVQRIYGERANEIIDGLKRNPRVAVPIVLKRLKSKDEEWRESKKNFERFWKEQSEKYYLKSLDYMGINCKNSDGRIIRNRHLLNEIENIKEERDQQLSPNNNQPHLIFCYEDLSILYDASSLIIFLVKRQMTFTKEDKQNIKKIIHQFLPDFLFAPRGELSDDEEGTFICYIKFTDCNF
;
A
#
# COMPACT_ATOMS: atom_id res chain seq x y z
N TYR A 1 0.99 -26.13 4.98
CA TYR A 1 -0.48 -26.07 4.90
C TYR A 1 -1.06 -26.39 3.53
N GLY A 2 -0.27 -26.47 2.44
CA GLY A 2 -0.78 -26.79 1.09
C GLY A 2 -1.45 -28.17 0.96
N SER A 3 -1.12 -29.13 1.84
CA SER A 3 -1.70 -30.47 1.89
C SER A 3 -2.88 -30.62 2.87
N CYS A 4 -3.31 -29.55 3.53
CA CYS A 4 -4.38 -29.62 4.53
C CYS A 4 -5.75 -29.41 3.90
N SER A 5 -6.78 -30.12 4.40
CA SER A 5 -8.14 -30.04 3.88
C SER A 5 -8.66 -28.61 3.91
N GLN A 6 -9.13 -28.14 2.76
CA GLN A 6 -9.64 -26.79 2.54
C GLN A 6 -11.12 -26.71 2.92
N TYR A 7 -11.49 -25.68 3.68
CA TYR A 7 -12.86 -25.37 4.07
C TYR A 7 -13.24 -24.00 3.48
N GLY A 8 -14.00 -24.01 2.38
CA GLY A 8 -14.32 -22.79 1.65
C GLY A 8 -13.09 -22.15 1.00
N THR A 9 -13.18 -20.86 0.67
CA THR A 9 -12.12 -20.17 -0.08
C THR A 9 -10.88 -19.89 0.78
N SER A 10 -11.07 -19.40 2.02
CA SER A 10 -9.98 -18.79 2.80
C SER A 10 -9.57 -19.56 4.07
N TYR A 11 -10.16 -20.73 4.35
CA TYR A 11 -9.81 -21.52 5.55
C TYR A 11 -9.22 -22.87 5.19
N ARG A 12 -8.22 -23.29 5.96
CA ARG A 12 -7.66 -24.65 5.91
C ARG A 12 -7.65 -25.26 7.29
N SER A 13 -7.96 -26.55 7.36
CA SER A 13 -7.78 -27.34 8.58
C SER A 13 -6.33 -27.37 9.01
N VAL A 14 -6.09 -27.30 10.30
CA VAL A 14 -4.78 -27.55 10.87
C VAL A 14 -4.54 -29.07 10.89
N PRO A 15 -3.34 -29.58 10.55
CA PRO A 15 -3.04 -31.00 10.65
C PRO A 15 -3.33 -31.55 12.04
N ARG A 16 -3.82 -32.80 12.13
CA ARG A 16 -4.05 -33.49 13.42
C ARG A 16 -2.78 -33.64 14.27
N SER A 17 -1.60 -33.54 13.65
CA SER A 17 -0.29 -33.58 14.32
C SER A 17 0.15 -32.25 14.93
N TYR A 18 -0.57 -31.15 14.66
CA TYR A 18 -0.27 -29.85 15.26
C TYR A 18 -0.76 -29.82 16.70
N ILE A 19 0.14 -29.49 17.62
CA ILE A 19 -0.16 -29.35 19.04
C ILE A 19 -0.28 -27.84 19.31
N PRO A 20 -1.47 -27.32 19.62
CA PRO A 20 -1.62 -25.91 19.93
C PRO A 20 -0.86 -25.56 21.23
N PRO A 21 -0.25 -24.36 21.31
CA PRO A 21 0.45 -23.92 22.50
C PRO A 21 -0.50 -23.83 23.71
N THR A 22 -0.03 -24.27 24.87
CA THR A 22 -0.80 -24.24 26.12
C THR A 22 -0.92 -22.81 26.63
N CYS A 23 -2.15 -22.30 26.75
CA CYS A 23 -2.46 -20.99 27.34
C CYS A 23 -3.15 -21.17 28.70
N SER A 24 -2.46 -20.79 29.77
CA SER A 24 -2.98 -20.89 31.15
C SER A 24 -4.15 -19.96 31.46
N GLY A 25 -4.38 -18.93 30.63
CA GLY A 25 -5.47 -17.97 30.78
C GLY A 25 -6.79 -18.39 30.11
N ARG A 26 -6.89 -19.59 29.52
CA ARG A 26 -8.06 -19.99 28.73
C ARG A 26 -9.23 -20.41 29.63
N THR A 27 -10.29 -19.60 29.64
CA THR A 27 -11.55 -19.89 30.36
C THR A 27 -12.41 -20.90 29.60
N GLN A 28 -13.50 -21.38 30.23
CA GLN A 28 -14.44 -22.31 29.60
C GLN A 28 -15.08 -21.72 28.33
N LEU A 29 -15.50 -20.46 28.37
CA LEU A 29 -16.03 -19.75 27.21
C LEU A 29 -15.02 -19.71 26.06
N CYS A 30 -13.74 -19.44 26.36
CA CYS A 30 -12.68 -19.43 25.35
C CYS A 30 -12.46 -20.79 24.68
N LYS A 31 -12.82 -21.91 25.31
CA LYS A 31 -12.77 -23.24 24.68
C LYS A 31 -13.93 -23.46 23.71
N GLU A 32 -15.07 -22.82 23.95
CA GLU A 32 -16.27 -22.95 23.12
C GLU A 32 -16.23 -22.07 21.87
N VAL A 33 -15.62 -20.88 21.95
CA VAL A 33 -15.71 -19.88 20.88
C VAL A 33 -14.43 -19.69 20.06
N LEU A 34 -13.25 -20.01 20.60
CA LEU A 34 -11.99 -19.75 19.89
C LEU A 34 -11.67 -20.89 18.92
N ASN A 35 -11.20 -20.51 17.74
CA ASN A 35 -10.83 -21.43 16.67
C ASN A 35 -9.45 -22.07 16.95
N ASP A 36 -9.44 -23.39 17.16
CA ASP A 36 -8.21 -24.20 17.30
C ASP A 36 -7.95 -25.13 16.10
N HIS A 37 -8.91 -25.21 15.17
CA HIS A 37 -8.95 -26.27 14.15
C HIS A 37 -8.69 -25.78 12.74
N CYS A 38 -8.85 -24.47 12.49
CA CYS A 38 -8.70 -23.87 11.18
C CYS A 38 -7.73 -22.70 11.23
N VAL A 39 -6.96 -22.50 10.18
CA VAL A 39 -6.17 -21.29 9.97
C VAL A 39 -6.70 -20.56 8.74
N LEU A 40 -6.63 -19.24 8.80
CA LEU A 40 -6.81 -18.40 7.63
C LEU A 40 -5.65 -18.68 6.67
N PHE A 41 -6.01 -19.05 5.45
CA PHE A 41 -5.07 -19.24 4.36
C PHE A 41 -5.41 -18.22 3.27
N PRO A 42 -4.51 -17.28 2.95
CA PRO A 42 -4.79 -16.29 1.93
C PRO A 42 -4.86 -16.97 0.56
N THR A 43 -6.05 -16.97 -0.03
CA THR A 43 -6.26 -17.27 -1.46
C THR A 43 -6.04 -15.99 -2.23
N PHE A 44 -4.85 -15.87 -2.84
CA PHE A 44 -4.65 -14.91 -3.92
C PHE A 44 -5.25 -15.47 -5.20
N THR A 45 -5.72 -14.58 -6.08
CA THR A 45 -6.20 -14.91 -7.43
C THR A 45 -5.11 -15.50 -8.33
N ASP A 46 -3.84 -15.39 -7.96
CA ASP A 46 -2.73 -16.07 -8.62
C ASP A 46 -2.42 -17.41 -7.93
N GLU A 47 -2.41 -18.47 -8.73
CA GLU A 47 -2.00 -19.87 -8.51
C GLU A 47 -0.55 -20.05 -7.98
N SER A 48 -0.06 -19.17 -7.10
CA SER A 48 1.23 -19.30 -6.45
C SER A 48 1.04 -19.58 -4.97
N SER A 49 1.46 -20.77 -4.54
CA SER A 49 1.39 -21.28 -3.17
C SER A 49 2.27 -20.55 -2.15
N SER A 50 2.69 -19.31 -2.44
CA SER A 50 3.45 -18.46 -1.52
C SER A 50 2.50 -17.65 -0.65
N VAL A 51 2.56 -17.88 0.65
CA VAL A 51 1.71 -17.25 1.69
C VAL A 51 2.07 -15.78 1.90
N ALA A 52 3.16 -15.28 1.32
CA ALA A 52 3.51 -13.88 1.35
C ALA A 52 2.63 -13.12 0.36
N ALA A 53 1.75 -12.26 0.87
CA ALA A 53 1.13 -11.22 0.06
C ALA A 53 2.22 -10.52 -0.75
N LYS A 54 2.18 -10.66 -2.08
CA LYS A 54 3.05 -9.87 -2.96
C LYS A 54 2.54 -8.43 -2.87
N LYS A 55 3.00 -7.72 -1.86
CA LYS A 55 2.68 -6.30 -1.66
C LYS A 55 3.14 -5.53 -2.89
N SER A 56 2.30 -4.62 -3.35
CA SER A 56 2.70 -3.71 -4.41
C SER A 56 3.81 -2.80 -3.90
N VAL A 57 4.74 -2.39 -4.77
CA VAL A 57 5.76 -1.38 -4.43
C VAL A 57 5.10 -0.12 -3.86
N PHE A 58 3.90 0.24 -4.32
CA PHE A 58 3.16 1.40 -3.80
C PHE A 58 2.60 1.17 -2.39
N GLU A 59 2.17 -0.06 -2.09
CA GLU A 59 1.71 -0.46 -0.76
C GLU A 59 2.87 -0.43 0.24
N GLU A 60 4.06 -0.89 -0.16
CA GLU A 60 5.27 -0.77 0.65
C GLU A 60 5.62 0.70 0.96
N HIS A 61 5.40 1.63 0.03
CA HIS A 61 5.60 3.05 0.30
C HIS A 61 4.59 3.57 1.32
N MET A 62 3.32 3.16 1.24
CA MET A 62 2.30 3.53 2.24
C MET A 62 2.67 3.01 3.64
N TYR A 63 3.15 1.77 3.74
CA TYR A 63 3.61 1.22 5.02
C TYR A 63 4.79 2.00 5.60
N LYS A 64 5.80 2.32 4.78
CA LYS A 64 6.95 3.12 5.23
C LYS A 64 6.53 4.47 5.81
N ILE A 65 5.59 5.15 5.16
CA ILE A 65 5.06 6.43 5.66
C ILE A 65 4.37 6.26 7.01
N GLU A 66 3.56 5.21 7.17
CA GLU A 66 2.88 4.94 8.44
C GLU A 66 3.88 4.59 9.55
N ASP A 67 4.90 3.78 9.26
CA ASP A 67 5.96 3.45 10.22
C ASP A 67 6.74 4.70 10.64
N GLU A 68 7.15 5.56 9.69
CA GLU A 68 7.84 6.82 9.98
C GLU A 68 6.99 7.75 10.87
N ARG A 69 5.68 7.83 10.59
CA ARG A 69 4.74 8.64 11.37
C ARG A 69 4.57 8.08 12.79
N PHE A 70 4.41 6.78 12.91
CA PHE A 70 4.29 6.09 14.19
C PHE A 70 5.54 6.30 15.05
N GLU A 71 6.73 6.11 14.48
CA GLU A 71 8.00 6.33 15.19
C GLU A 71 8.16 7.78 15.67
N LEU A 72 7.79 8.76 14.84
CA LEU A 72 7.81 10.17 15.27
C LEU A 72 6.83 10.42 16.43
N ASP A 73 5.61 9.90 16.33
CA ASP A 73 4.58 10.08 17.37
C ASP A 73 5.00 9.42 18.69
N ILE A 74 5.60 8.23 18.66
CA ILE A 74 6.17 7.59 19.86
C ILE A 74 7.20 8.51 20.51
N VAL A 75 8.14 9.02 19.72
CA VAL A 75 9.25 9.85 20.23
C VAL A 75 8.72 11.11 20.90
N MET A 76 7.72 11.75 20.28
CA MET A 76 7.08 12.95 20.84
C MET A 76 6.30 12.62 22.11
N GLU A 77 5.55 11.51 22.15
CA GLU A 77 4.76 11.15 23.33
C GLU A 77 5.65 10.75 24.53
N VAL A 78 6.74 10.02 24.27
CA VAL A 78 7.74 9.68 25.30
C VAL A 78 8.38 10.94 25.89
N ASN A 79 8.72 11.91 25.04
CA ASN A 79 9.26 13.20 25.47
C ASN A 79 8.25 14.00 26.30
N LEU A 80 7.00 14.07 25.84
CA LEU A 80 5.93 14.78 26.53
C LEU A 80 5.61 14.16 27.89
N SER A 81 5.63 12.82 27.99
CA SER A 81 5.51 12.09 29.24
C SER A 81 6.63 12.43 30.22
N ALA A 82 7.88 12.54 29.72
CA ALA A 82 9.01 12.96 30.55
C ALA A 82 8.91 14.42 31.01
N ILE A 83 8.45 15.33 30.14
CA ILE A 83 8.18 16.74 30.50
C ILE A 83 7.16 16.80 31.62
N ARG A 84 6.01 16.14 31.49
CA ARG A 84 4.94 16.14 32.50
C ARG A 84 5.41 15.59 33.85
N ALA A 85 6.18 14.51 33.84
CA ALA A 85 6.77 13.92 35.04
C ALA A 85 7.72 14.91 35.75
N LEU A 86 8.66 15.51 35.01
CA LEU A 86 9.62 16.45 35.58
C LEU A 86 8.99 17.79 35.99
N GLU A 87 7.92 18.24 35.33
CA GLU A 87 7.11 19.38 35.78
C GLU A 87 6.44 19.10 37.12
N SER A 88 5.85 17.91 37.28
CA SER A 88 5.25 17.50 38.55
C SER A 88 6.29 17.45 39.67
N VAL A 89 7.47 16.88 39.39
CA VAL A 89 8.60 16.90 40.33
C VAL A 89 9.03 18.34 40.65
N GLN A 90 9.14 19.21 39.66
CA GLN A 90 9.56 20.60 39.89
C GLN A 90 8.53 21.36 40.74
N LEU A 91 7.24 21.17 40.49
CA LEU A 91 6.18 21.75 41.32
C LEU A 91 6.25 21.23 42.76
N HIS A 92 6.48 19.92 42.95
CA HIS A 92 6.66 19.35 44.27
C HIS A 92 7.88 19.95 44.99
N MET A 93 9.03 20.03 44.32
CA MET A 93 10.24 20.64 44.87
C MET A 93 10.02 22.10 45.29
N ASN A 94 9.25 22.88 44.53
CA ASN A 94 8.94 24.28 44.88
C ASN A 94 8.05 24.40 46.12
N SER A 95 7.35 23.34 46.53
CA SER A 95 6.51 23.32 47.74
C SER A 95 7.27 22.91 49.00
N LEU A 96 8.48 22.33 48.86
CA LEU A 96 9.29 21.86 49.97
C LEU A 96 10.04 23.01 50.66
N THR A 97 10.31 22.84 51.96
CA THR A 97 11.20 23.76 52.70
C THR A 97 12.65 23.56 52.26
N SER A 98 13.52 24.55 52.53
CA SER A 98 14.94 24.48 52.16
C SER A 98 15.66 23.24 52.72
N GLU A 99 15.33 22.79 53.93
CA GLU A 99 15.91 21.59 54.53
C GLU A 99 15.44 20.30 53.86
N GLN A 100 14.13 20.20 53.58
CA GLN A 100 13.55 19.05 52.88
C GLN A 100 14.07 18.96 51.45
N LEU A 101 14.19 20.10 50.77
CA LEU A 101 14.70 20.18 49.40
C LEU A 101 16.17 19.74 49.31
N ASN A 102 17.00 20.03 50.31
CA ASN A 102 18.39 19.58 50.34
C ASN A 102 18.54 18.06 50.52
N ASN A 103 17.54 17.41 51.14
CA ASN A 103 17.50 15.96 51.33
C ASN A 103 16.65 15.24 50.26
N PHE A 104 16.01 15.97 49.34
CA PHE A 104 15.14 15.40 48.32
C PHE A 104 15.96 14.68 47.25
N GLN A 105 15.59 13.44 46.95
CA GLN A 105 16.19 12.60 45.91
C GLN A 105 15.10 11.95 45.06
N LEU A 106 15.41 11.73 43.78
CA LEU A 106 14.52 10.99 42.88
C LEU A 106 14.89 9.51 42.85
N ASP A 107 13.88 8.68 42.66
CA ASP A 107 14.03 7.25 42.44
C ASP A 107 14.29 6.92 40.94
N ASP A 108 14.29 5.64 40.60
CA ASP A 108 14.48 5.17 39.22
C ASP A 108 13.33 5.55 38.28
N GLN A 109 12.17 5.95 38.81
CA GLN A 109 11.01 6.34 38.02
C GLN A 109 11.08 7.81 37.57
N LEU A 110 11.98 8.61 38.17
CA LEU A 110 12.21 10.01 37.82
C LEU A 110 10.91 10.85 37.83
N GLY A 111 9.98 10.53 38.73
CA GLY A 111 8.67 11.17 38.85
C GLY A 111 7.59 10.65 37.90
N GLY A 112 7.88 9.60 37.11
CA GLY A 112 6.91 8.91 36.27
C GLY A 112 6.25 7.71 36.96
N GLN A 113 5.51 6.91 36.17
CA GLN A 113 4.93 5.64 36.61
C GLN A 113 5.77 4.41 36.20
N SER A 114 6.83 4.64 35.42
CA SER A 114 7.69 3.60 34.85
C SER A 114 9.14 4.05 34.89
N THR A 115 10.06 3.11 35.09
CA THR A 115 11.51 3.37 35.06
C THR A 115 12.06 3.51 33.63
N PHE A 116 11.24 3.18 32.62
CA PHE A 116 11.68 3.12 31.22
C PHE A 116 11.42 4.42 30.45
N THR A 117 10.21 4.96 30.51
CA THR A 117 9.75 6.05 29.63
C THR A 117 10.60 7.31 29.78
N GLN A 118 10.76 7.80 31.01
CA GLN A 118 11.55 9.01 31.32
C GLN A 118 13.02 8.80 30.96
N ARG A 119 13.56 7.60 31.24
CA ARG A 119 14.92 7.22 30.86
C ARG A 119 15.12 7.25 29.34
N GLN A 120 14.16 6.73 28.57
CA GLN A 120 14.24 6.73 27.11
C GLN A 120 14.22 8.15 26.53
N ALA A 121 13.40 9.05 27.07
CA ALA A 121 13.39 10.46 26.66
C ALA A 121 14.76 11.13 26.89
N VAL A 122 15.36 10.93 28.08
CA VAL A 122 16.68 11.46 28.41
C VAL A 122 17.77 10.84 27.51
N GLN A 123 17.71 9.51 27.29
CA GLN A 123 18.62 8.79 26.39
C GLN A 123 18.60 9.37 24.97
N ARG A 124 17.41 9.71 24.47
CA ARG A 124 17.24 10.24 23.11
C ARG A 124 17.86 11.63 22.92
N ILE A 125 17.89 12.46 23.97
CA ILE A 125 18.44 13.81 23.90
C ILE A 125 19.94 13.83 24.21
N TYR A 126 20.39 13.05 25.19
CA TYR A 126 21.75 13.14 25.72
C TYR A 126 22.69 12.03 25.22
N GLY A 127 22.16 11.02 24.51
CA GLY A 127 22.96 9.94 23.93
C GLY A 127 23.77 9.20 25.00
N GLU A 128 25.05 9.00 24.75
CA GLU A 128 25.95 8.25 25.64
C GLU A 128 26.02 8.82 27.07
N ARG A 129 25.86 10.15 27.22
CA ARG A 129 25.91 10.82 28.54
C ARG A 129 24.62 10.71 29.34
N ALA A 130 23.57 10.07 28.81
CA ALA A 130 22.27 10.04 29.46
C ALA A 130 22.30 9.38 30.84
N ASN A 131 23.11 8.34 31.05
CA ASN A 131 23.25 7.72 32.37
C ASN A 131 23.79 8.71 33.42
N GLU A 132 24.78 9.53 33.06
CA GLU A 132 25.32 10.58 33.94
C GLU A 132 24.26 11.63 34.28
N ILE A 133 23.44 12.02 33.28
CA ILE A 133 22.34 12.96 33.48
C ILE A 133 21.26 12.38 34.39
N ILE A 134 20.92 11.10 34.21
CA ILE A 134 19.96 10.38 35.06
C ILE A 134 20.48 10.28 36.50
N ASP A 135 21.75 9.98 36.69
CA ASP A 135 22.36 9.98 38.03
C ASP A 135 22.36 11.37 38.66
N GLY A 136 22.59 12.41 37.85
CA GLY A 136 22.45 13.81 38.28
C GLY A 136 21.02 14.16 38.71
N LEU A 137 20.01 13.71 37.96
CA LEU A 137 18.59 13.88 38.31
C LEU A 137 18.25 13.22 39.65
N LYS A 138 18.81 12.04 39.93
CA LYS A 138 18.59 11.32 41.20
C LYS A 138 19.27 11.99 42.39
N ARG A 139 20.56 12.32 42.23
CA ARG A 139 21.41 12.81 43.33
C ARG A 139 21.21 14.28 43.67
N ASN A 140 20.97 15.12 42.66
CA ASN A 140 20.80 16.56 42.85
C ASN A 140 19.64 17.11 42.00
N PRO A 141 18.39 16.68 42.30
CA PRO A 141 17.21 17.05 41.52
C PRO A 141 16.99 18.57 41.46
N ARG A 142 17.31 19.29 42.54
CA ARG A 142 17.18 20.76 42.61
C ARG A 142 17.92 21.47 41.46
N VAL A 143 19.10 20.97 41.10
CA VAL A 143 19.93 21.56 40.02
C VAL A 143 19.61 20.90 38.67
N ALA A 144 19.50 19.58 38.64
CA ALA A 144 19.39 18.84 37.38
C ALA A 144 18.00 18.96 36.73
N VAL A 145 16.90 18.90 37.51
CA VAL A 145 15.53 18.90 36.96
C VAL A 145 15.23 20.15 36.15
N PRO A 146 15.49 21.39 36.62
CA PRO A 146 15.21 22.59 35.81
C PRO A 146 15.99 22.63 34.49
N ILE A 147 17.24 22.14 34.49
CA ILE A 147 18.11 22.14 33.30
C ILE A 147 17.60 21.12 32.28
N VAL A 148 17.36 19.89 32.72
CA VAL A 148 16.89 18.81 31.85
C VAL A 148 15.49 19.12 31.32
N LEU A 149 14.58 19.63 32.17
CA LEU A 149 13.24 20.01 31.76
C LEU A 149 13.26 21.13 30.71
N LYS A 150 14.08 22.17 30.90
CA LYS A 150 14.24 23.24 29.91
C LYS A 150 14.73 22.67 28.56
N ARG A 151 15.65 21.71 28.59
CA ARG A 151 16.16 21.06 27.38
C ARG A 151 15.09 20.19 26.69
N LEU A 152 14.34 19.39 27.45
CA LEU A 152 13.23 18.57 26.92
C LEU A 152 12.18 19.44 26.24
N LYS A 153 11.77 20.56 26.87
CA LYS A 153 10.83 21.53 26.29
C LYS A 153 11.36 22.19 25.02
N SER A 154 12.62 22.61 25.03
CA SER A 154 13.27 23.16 23.83
C SER A 154 13.32 22.14 22.68
N LYS A 155 13.54 20.87 22.99
CA LYS A 155 13.55 19.80 21.99
C LYS A 155 12.15 19.45 21.49
N ASP A 156 11.14 19.52 22.36
CA ASP A 156 9.74 19.34 21.99
C ASP A 156 9.31 20.35 20.92
N GLU A 157 9.67 21.62 21.09
CA GLU A 157 9.35 22.67 20.12
C GLU A 157 10.04 22.42 18.77
N GLU A 158 11.34 22.08 18.78
CA GLU A 158 12.09 21.72 17.58
C GLU A 158 11.46 20.53 16.83
N TRP A 159 10.99 19.51 17.57
CA TRP A 159 10.31 18.36 16.99
C TRP A 159 8.90 18.70 16.47
N ARG A 160 8.17 19.60 17.11
CA ARG A 160 6.88 20.11 16.59
C ARG A 160 7.05 20.85 15.28
N GLU A 161 8.08 21.68 15.15
CA GLU A 161 8.42 22.35 13.89
C GLU A 161 8.79 21.32 12.81
N SER A 162 9.63 20.35 13.15
CA SER A 162 10.03 19.28 12.23
C SER A 162 8.84 18.42 11.78
N LYS A 163 7.92 18.11 12.69
CA LYS A 163 6.70 17.34 12.40
C LYS A 163 5.85 17.99 11.31
N LYS A 164 5.71 19.32 11.30
CA LYS A 164 4.98 20.02 10.22
C LYS A 164 5.58 19.77 8.84
N ASN A 165 6.92 19.73 8.75
CA ASN A 165 7.61 19.44 7.49
C ASN A 165 7.40 17.98 7.06
N PHE A 166 7.47 17.04 8.01
CA PHE A 166 7.19 15.63 7.74
C PHE A 166 5.74 15.39 7.33
N GLU A 167 4.76 16.00 8.01
CA GLU A 167 3.34 15.90 7.67
C GLU A 167 3.05 16.35 6.24
N ARG A 168 3.69 17.45 5.81
CA ARG A 168 3.59 17.91 4.43
C ARG A 168 4.16 16.88 3.45
N PHE A 169 5.37 16.38 3.71
CA PHE A 169 6.02 15.38 2.86
C PHE A 169 5.21 14.08 2.79
N TRP A 170 4.77 13.56 3.93
CA TRP A 170 3.95 12.35 4.01
C TRP A 170 2.62 12.50 3.28
N LYS A 171 1.98 13.67 3.37
CA LYS A 171 0.76 13.96 2.60
C LYS A 171 1.02 13.93 1.10
N GLU A 172 2.05 14.64 0.63
CA GLU A 172 2.41 14.68 -0.79
C GLU A 172 2.74 13.28 -1.34
N GLN A 173 3.48 12.46 -0.58
CA GLN A 173 3.76 11.07 -0.98
C GLN A 173 2.51 10.18 -0.92
N SER A 174 1.68 10.31 0.12
CA SER A 174 0.45 9.52 0.27
C SER A 174 -0.51 9.79 -0.90
N GLU A 175 -0.74 11.06 -1.26
CA GLU A 175 -1.59 11.41 -2.41
C GLU A 175 -1.08 10.81 -3.72
N LYS A 176 0.25 10.74 -3.89
CA LYS A 176 0.89 10.17 -5.09
C LYS A 176 0.73 8.65 -5.20
N TYR A 177 0.74 7.93 -4.08
CA TYR A 177 0.79 6.46 -4.06
C TYR A 177 -0.52 5.79 -3.65
N TYR A 178 -1.41 6.47 -2.93
CA TYR A 178 -2.61 5.87 -2.34
C TYR A 178 -3.49 5.16 -3.36
N LEU A 179 -3.90 5.82 -4.45
CA LEU A 179 -4.73 5.16 -5.47
C LEU A 179 -4.01 4.00 -6.14
N LYS A 180 -2.67 4.07 -6.28
CA LYS A 180 -1.87 3.03 -6.91
C LYS A 180 -1.62 1.84 -5.97
N SER A 181 -1.64 2.06 -4.66
CA SER A 181 -1.54 0.97 -3.69
C SER A 181 -2.83 0.15 -3.60
N LEU A 182 -3.97 0.72 -4.03
CA LEU A 182 -5.24 -0.01 -4.15
C LEU A 182 -5.29 -0.92 -5.39
N ASP A 183 -4.40 -0.69 -6.36
CA ASP A 183 -4.35 -1.44 -7.61
C ASP A 183 -3.22 -2.49 -7.58
N TYR A 184 -3.52 -3.64 -6.99
CA TYR A 184 -2.56 -4.74 -6.87
C TYR A 184 -2.25 -5.44 -8.21
N MET A 185 -3.18 -5.38 -9.17
CA MET A 185 -3.06 -6.07 -10.46
C MET A 185 -2.49 -5.17 -11.56
N GLY A 186 -2.74 -3.86 -11.52
CA GLY A 186 -2.47 -2.97 -12.65
C GLY A 186 -1.02 -2.94 -13.11
N ILE A 187 -0.04 -3.06 -12.19
CA ILE A 187 1.38 -3.15 -12.59
C ILE A 187 1.66 -4.48 -13.31
N ASN A 188 1.12 -5.58 -12.79
CA ASN A 188 1.32 -6.90 -13.36
C ASN A 188 0.64 -6.97 -14.73
N CYS A 189 -0.62 -6.52 -14.84
CA CYS A 189 -1.36 -6.41 -16.10
C CYS A 189 -0.60 -5.54 -17.11
N LYS A 190 -0.14 -4.35 -16.70
CA LYS A 190 0.62 -3.47 -17.60
C LYS A 190 1.88 -4.15 -18.14
N ASN A 191 2.59 -4.91 -17.32
CA ASN A 191 3.80 -5.61 -17.72
C ASN A 191 3.51 -6.86 -18.58
N SER A 192 2.48 -7.64 -18.24
CA SER A 192 2.06 -8.82 -19.01
C SER A 192 1.51 -8.41 -20.37
N ASP A 193 0.58 -7.48 -20.39
CA ASP A 193 -0.15 -7.06 -21.60
C ASP A 193 0.80 -6.32 -22.51
N GLY A 194 1.64 -5.45 -21.93
CA GLY A 194 2.70 -4.76 -22.65
C GLY A 194 3.77 -5.70 -23.22
N ARG A 195 3.85 -6.98 -22.81
CA ARG A 195 4.67 -8.01 -23.46
C ARG A 195 3.89 -8.74 -24.54
N ILE A 196 2.65 -9.13 -24.25
CA ILE A 196 1.79 -9.93 -25.14
C ILE A 196 1.43 -9.14 -26.40
N ILE A 197 1.10 -7.85 -26.27
CA ILE A 197 0.64 -7.00 -27.37
C ILE A 197 1.81 -6.54 -28.27
N ARG A 198 3.08 -6.85 -27.94
CA ARG A 198 4.21 -6.48 -28.81
C ARG A 198 4.18 -7.28 -30.11
N ASN A 199 4.43 -6.59 -31.22
CA ASN A 199 4.51 -7.18 -32.56
C ASN A 199 5.34 -8.47 -32.61
N ARG A 200 6.53 -8.48 -31.98
CA ARG A 200 7.39 -9.68 -31.95
C ARG A 200 6.71 -10.88 -31.29
N HIS A 201 5.95 -10.66 -30.21
CA HIS A 201 5.27 -11.75 -29.53
C HIS A 201 4.14 -12.31 -30.40
N LEU A 202 3.31 -11.43 -30.97
CA LEU A 202 2.23 -11.81 -31.89
C LEU A 202 2.74 -12.55 -33.13
N LEU A 203 3.83 -12.07 -33.74
CA LEU A 203 4.45 -12.73 -34.89
C LEU A 203 4.98 -14.12 -34.53
N ASN A 204 5.69 -14.25 -33.41
CA ASN A 204 6.16 -15.54 -32.93
C ASN A 204 5.00 -16.51 -32.66
N GLU A 205 3.89 -16.02 -32.11
CA GLU A 205 2.70 -16.85 -31.87
C GLU A 205 2.10 -17.36 -33.18
N ILE A 206 1.99 -16.50 -34.19
CA ILE A 206 1.53 -16.87 -35.53
C ILE A 206 2.48 -17.89 -36.18
N GLU A 207 3.79 -17.66 -36.09
CA GLU A 207 4.83 -18.56 -36.63
C GLU A 207 4.75 -19.95 -35.98
N ASN A 208 4.65 -20.02 -34.65
CA ASN A 208 4.50 -21.28 -33.93
C ASN A 208 3.24 -22.06 -34.35
N ILE A 209 2.10 -21.38 -34.45
CA ILE A 209 0.83 -22.00 -34.88
C ILE A 209 0.95 -22.53 -36.31
N LYS A 210 1.66 -21.81 -37.18
CA LYS A 210 1.93 -22.27 -38.56
C LYS A 210 2.82 -23.52 -38.57
N GLU A 211 3.91 -23.53 -37.81
CA GLU A 211 4.83 -24.66 -37.73
C GLU A 211 4.14 -25.92 -37.19
N GLU A 212 3.29 -25.79 -36.15
CA GLU A 212 2.50 -26.89 -35.61
C GLU A 212 1.54 -27.48 -36.65
N ARG A 213 0.93 -26.64 -37.50
CA ARG A 213 0.04 -27.08 -38.58
C ARG A 213 0.77 -27.80 -39.70
N ASP A 214 1.91 -27.26 -40.13
CA ASP A 214 2.75 -27.87 -41.18
C ASP A 214 3.20 -29.29 -40.77
N GLN A 215 3.45 -29.51 -39.47
CA GLN A 215 3.79 -30.83 -38.92
C GLN A 215 2.60 -31.81 -38.87
N GLN A 216 1.37 -31.33 -38.73
CA GLN A 216 0.16 -32.16 -38.61
C GLN A 216 -0.42 -32.64 -39.96
N LEU A 217 0.19 -32.27 -41.11
CA LEU A 217 -0.26 -32.64 -42.47
C LEU A 217 -1.77 -32.39 -42.70
N SER A 218 -2.31 -31.35 -42.07
CA SER A 218 -3.75 -31.07 -42.10
C SER A 218 -4.15 -30.43 -43.44
N PRO A 219 -5.14 -30.96 -44.19
CA PRO A 219 -5.45 -30.53 -45.55
C PRO A 219 -6.12 -29.15 -45.67
N ASN A 220 -6.32 -28.43 -44.56
CA ASN A 220 -7.10 -27.19 -44.53
C ASN A 220 -6.22 -25.96 -44.20
N ASN A 221 -5.40 -25.53 -45.17
CA ASN A 221 -4.46 -24.41 -45.04
C ASN A 221 -5.12 -23.01 -44.95
N ASN A 222 -6.45 -22.91 -45.02
CA ASN A 222 -7.16 -21.62 -45.10
C ASN A 222 -7.76 -21.14 -43.76
N GLN A 223 -7.46 -21.80 -42.63
CA GLN A 223 -7.98 -21.37 -41.33
C GLN A 223 -7.15 -20.21 -40.75
N PRO A 224 -7.77 -19.16 -40.14
CA PRO A 224 -7.04 -18.09 -39.46
C PRO A 224 -6.07 -18.64 -38.40
N HIS A 225 -4.90 -18.03 -38.27
CA HIS A 225 -3.89 -18.44 -37.28
C HIS A 225 -4.29 -18.03 -35.87
N LEU A 226 -4.92 -16.87 -35.71
CA LEU A 226 -5.43 -16.39 -34.43
C LEU A 226 -6.95 -16.24 -34.50
N ILE A 227 -7.64 -16.70 -33.46
CA ILE A 227 -9.09 -16.56 -33.30
C ILE A 227 -9.32 -15.94 -31.94
N PHE A 228 -9.95 -14.76 -31.92
CA PHE A 228 -10.31 -14.06 -30.70
C PHE A 228 -11.84 -14.07 -30.55
N CYS A 229 -12.33 -14.59 -29.44
CA CYS A 229 -13.74 -14.57 -29.10
C CYS A 229 -13.99 -13.47 -28.07
N TYR A 230 -14.89 -12.54 -28.40
CA TYR A 230 -15.32 -11.48 -27.50
C TYR A 230 -16.71 -11.83 -26.96
N GLU A 231 -16.77 -12.29 -25.70
CA GLU A 231 -18.03 -12.69 -25.06
C GLU A 231 -18.95 -11.49 -24.80
N ASP A 232 -18.35 -10.34 -24.46
CA ASP A 232 -19.05 -9.10 -24.16
C ASP A 232 -18.45 -7.93 -24.95
N LEU A 233 -19.17 -7.51 -26.00
CA LEU A 233 -18.79 -6.38 -26.84
C LEU A 233 -19.11 -5.02 -26.18
N SER A 234 -19.88 -4.98 -25.09
CA SER A 234 -20.16 -3.72 -24.37
C SER A 234 -18.89 -3.11 -23.77
N ILE A 235 -17.89 -3.95 -23.45
CA ILE A 235 -16.57 -3.54 -22.99
C ILE A 235 -15.89 -2.59 -24.00
N LEU A 236 -16.14 -2.75 -25.30
CA LEU A 236 -15.60 -1.83 -26.32
C LEU A 236 -16.16 -0.42 -26.16
N TYR A 237 -17.43 -0.27 -25.80
CA TYR A 237 -18.05 1.02 -25.55
C TYR A 237 -17.49 1.69 -24.29
N ASP A 238 -17.34 0.92 -23.21
CA ASP A 238 -16.77 1.41 -21.95
C ASP A 238 -15.31 1.82 -22.13
N ALA A 239 -14.49 0.98 -22.78
CA ALA A 239 -13.11 1.28 -23.10
C ALA A 239 -13.00 2.52 -24.00
N SER A 240 -13.84 2.63 -25.02
CA SER A 240 -13.90 3.80 -25.90
C SER A 240 -14.22 5.06 -25.11
N SER A 241 -15.25 5.02 -24.26
CA SER A 241 -15.66 6.14 -23.41
C SER A 241 -14.55 6.59 -22.47
N LEU A 242 -13.84 5.64 -21.85
CA LEU A 242 -12.69 5.91 -20.99
C LEU A 242 -11.53 6.55 -21.76
N ILE A 243 -11.17 6.02 -22.94
CA ILE A 243 -10.11 6.57 -23.78
C ILE A 243 -10.45 8.02 -24.18
N ILE A 244 -11.67 8.27 -24.64
CA ILE A 244 -12.11 9.62 -25.01
C ILE A 244 -12.13 10.56 -23.82
N PHE A 245 -12.61 10.11 -22.66
CA PHE A 245 -12.58 10.91 -21.44
C PHE A 245 -11.15 11.32 -21.06
N LEU A 246 -10.20 10.39 -21.11
CA LEU A 246 -8.79 10.65 -20.83
C LEU A 246 -8.17 11.62 -21.84
N VAL A 247 -8.36 11.37 -23.14
CA VAL A 247 -7.83 12.19 -24.23
C VAL A 247 -8.35 13.63 -24.16
N LYS A 248 -9.64 13.82 -23.84
CA LYS A 248 -10.22 15.16 -23.65
C LYS A 248 -9.49 15.97 -22.57
N ARG A 249 -9.12 15.34 -21.46
CA ARG A 249 -8.49 15.97 -20.29
C ARG A 249 -6.98 16.13 -20.41
N GLN A 250 -6.34 15.47 -21.36
CA GLN A 250 -4.91 15.67 -21.61
C GLN A 250 -4.65 16.95 -22.42
N MET A 251 -3.66 17.73 -21.97
CA MET A 251 -3.23 18.99 -22.62
C MET A 251 -2.22 18.76 -23.75
N THR A 252 -1.65 17.56 -23.85
CA THR A 252 -0.62 17.21 -24.84
C THR A 252 -1.18 17.07 -26.25
N PHE A 253 -2.46 16.73 -26.40
CA PHE A 253 -3.10 16.54 -27.71
C PHE A 253 -3.71 17.85 -28.24
N THR A 254 -3.48 18.14 -29.52
CA THR A 254 -4.13 19.26 -30.20
C THR A 254 -5.63 19.00 -30.41
N LYS A 255 -6.40 20.02 -30.80
CA LYS A 255 -7.83 19.83 -31.13
C LYS A 255 -8.00 18.81 -32.26
N GLU A 256 -7.18 18.89 -33.30
CA GLU A 256 -7.22 17.96 -34.43
C GLU A 256 -6.88 16.52 -34.02
N ASP A 257 -5.86 16.32 -33.18
CA ASP A 257 -5.51 14.99 -32.66
C ASP A 257 -6.68 14.38 -31.89
N LYS A 258 -7.35 15.17 -31.04
CA LYS A 258 -8.51 14.72 -30.26
C LYS A 258 -9.66 14.28 -31.19
N GLN A 259 -9.87 15.00 -32.30
CA GLN A 259 -10.90 14.64 -33.29
C GLN A 259 -10.54 13.35 -34.05
N ASN A 260 -9.29 13.22 -34.48
CA ASN A 260 -8.80 12.02 -35.16
C ASN A 260 -8.89 10.78 -34.26
N ILE A 261 -8.46 10.91 -32.99
CA ILE A 261 -8.57 9.83 -32.00
C ILE A 261 -10.05 9.44 -31.80
N LYS A 262 -10.94 10.42 -31.69
CA LYS A 262 -12.38 10.16 -31.56
C LYS A 262 -12.96 9.38 -32.74
N LYS A 263 -12.58 9.74 -33.98
CA LYS A 263 -12.98 9.01 -35.18
C LYS A 263 -12.43 7.59 -35.21
N ILE A 264 -11.17 7.39 -34.84
CA ILE A 264 -10.56 6.06 -34.77
C ILE A 264 -11.32 5.18 -33.77
N ILE A 265 -11.62 5.72 -32.58
CA ILE A 265 -12.24 4.97 -31.49
C ILE A 265 -13.73 4.69 -31.72
N HIS A 266 -14.50 5.63 -32.28
CA HIS A 266 -15.95 5.45 -32.46
C HIS A 266 -16.38 4.95 -33.84
N GLN A 267 -15.51 5.02 -34.86
CA GLN A 267 -15.84 4.55 -36.21
C GLN A 267 -14.95 3.39 -36.66
N PHE A 268 -13.64 3.62 -36.72
CA PHE A 268 -12.71 2.62 -37.28
C PHE A 268 -12.63 1.35 -36.43
N LEU A 269 -12.45 1.49 -35.12
CA LEU A 269 -12.29 0.33 -34.22
C LEU A 269 -13.55 -0.54 -34.17
N PRO A 270 -14.78 0.02 -34.05
CA PRO A 270 -16.00 -0.78 -34.14
C PRO A 270 -16.14 -1.49 -35.49
N ASP A 271 -15.88 -0.80 -36.61
CA ASP A 271 -15.91 -1.43 -37.94
C ASP A 271 -14.92 -2.60 -38.05
N PHE A 272 -13.70 -2.40 -37.54
CA PHE A 272 -12.65 -3.42 -37.55
C PHE A 272 -13.01 -4.65 -36.70
N LEU A 273 -13.75 -4.45 -35.60
CA LEU A 273 -14.17 -5.50 -34.66
C LEU A 273 -15.59 -6.01 -34.93
N PHE A 274 -16.23 -5.59 -36.03
CA PHE A 274 -17.62 -5.95 -36.38
C PHE A 274 -18.64 -5.55 -35.30
N ALA A 275 -18.41 -4.43 -34.62
CA ALA A 275 -19.24 -3.87 -33.58
C ALA A 275 -19.98 -2.60 -34.07
N PRO A 276 -21.11 -2.21 -33.46
CA PRO A 276 -21.83 -0.99 -33.84
C PRO A 276 -20.99 0.26 -33.57
N ARG A 277 -20.99 1.20 -34.53
CA ARG A 277 -20.31 2.49 -34.42
C ARG A 277 -20.90 3.32 -33.27
N GLY A 278 -20.04 4.09 -32.59
CA GLY A 278 -20.45 5.02 -31.54
C GLY A 278 -20.87 6.39 -32.11
N GLU A 279 -21.61 7.16 -31.29
CA GLU A 279 -22.07 8.50 -31.67
C GLU A 279 -20.90 9.50 -31.79
N LEU A 280 -20.85 10.22 -32.91
CA LEU A 280 -20.05 11.43 -33.04
C LEU A 280 -20.91 12.63 -32.65
N SER A 281 -20.26 13.74 -32.28
CA SER A 281 -21.00 14.99 -31.98
C SER A 281 -21.39 15.63 -33.30
N ASP A 282 -22.51 16.35 -33.35
CA ASP A 282 -23.09 16.99 -34.55
C ASP A 282 -22.10 17.83 -35.39
N ASP A 283 -21.00 18.31 -34.81
CA ASP A 283 -19.97 19.11 -35.51
C ASP A 283 -18.99 18.30 -36.39
N GLU A 284 -19.11 16.96 -36.45
CA GLU A 284 -18.01 16.09 -36.92
C GLU A 284 -18.43 14.96 -37.89
N GLU A 285 -19.49 15.16 -38.68
CA GLU A 285 -19.89 14.26 -39.79
C GLU A 285 -18.88 14.31 -40.96
N GLY A 286 -17.71 13.71 -40.77
CA GLY A 286 -16.80 13.35 -41.85
C GLY A 286 -17.01 11.89 -42.22
N THR A 287 -17.65 11.62 -43.36
CA THR A 287 -17.88 10.27 -43.88
C THR A 287 -16.55 9.59 -44.24
N PHE A 288 -15.98 8.82 -43.32
CA PHE A 288 -14.97 7.83 -43.68
C PHE A 288 -15.68 6.60 -44.23
N ILE A 289 -15.67 6.44 -45.55
CA ILE A 289 -16.06 5.18 -46.18
C ILE A 289 -14.84 4.26 -46.06
N CYS A 290 -14.77 3.48 -44.98
CA CYS A 290 -13.82 2.38 -44.88
C CYS A 290 -14.34 1.26 -45.79
N TYR A 291 -13.79 1.13 -47.00
CA TYR A 291 -14.00 -0.03 -47.87
C TYR A 291 -13.19 -1.21 -47.35
N ILE A 292 -13.57 -1.75 -46.19
CA ILE A 292 -13.05 -3.03 -45.72
C ILE A 292 -14.22 -4.02 -45.75
N LYS A 293 -14.42 -4.64 -46.91
CA LYS A 293 -15.26 -5.83 -47.05
C LYS A 293 -14.50 -7.00 -46.44
N PHE A 294 -14.72 -7.26 -45.16
CA PHE A 294 -14.48 -8.60 -44.63
C PHE A 294 -15.75 -9.41 -44.85
N THR A 295 -15.63 -10.43 -45.68
CA THR A 295 -16.67 -11.39 -45.99
C THR A 295 -17.22 -12.01 -44.72
N ASP A 296 -18.56 -12.02 -44.60
CA ASP A 296 -19.32 -12.64 -43.52
C ASP A 296 -18.70 -13.99 -43.13
N CYS A 297 -18.08 -14.05 -41.94
CA CYS A 297 -17.89 -15.32 -41.27
C CYS A 297 -19.24 -15.70 -40.66
N ASN A 298 -20.10 -16.31 -41.47
CA ASN A 298 -21.21 -17.09 -40.95
C ASN A 298 -20.61 -18.22 -40.10
N PHE A 299 -20.84 -18.16 -38.78
CA PHE A 299 -20.67 -19.31 -37.90
C PHE A 299 -21.69 -20.40 -38.23
#